data_AF-A0A8T1QAB9-F1
#
_entry.id   AF-A0A8T1QAB9-F1
#
_cell.length_a   1.000
_cell.length_b   1.000
_cell.length_c   1.000
_cell.angle_alpha   90.00
_cell.angle_beta   90.00
_cell.angle_gamma   90.00
#
_symmetry.space_group_name_H-M   'P 1'
#
loop_
_entity.id
_entity.type
_entity.pdbx_description
1 polymer ?
#
loop_
_entity_poly.entity_id
_entity_poly.type
_entity_poly.pdbx_seq_one_letter_code
_entity_poly.pdbx_strand_id
1 'polypeptide(L)'
;MLKTLEKYQKCNYGAPDQTSVSAREALELSSQQEYLKLKARYESLQRTQRHLLGEDLGPLNSKELESLERQLDMSLKQIRSTRTQFMLDQLTDLRQKEHMLNEANKTLRQRLVEGYHINSLQLNPNANDVVYDRQPAEAQGDGLIFHSLCEPTLQIGYQPDHDIAVATGAAGPSLNNYMPGWLP
;
A
#
# COMPACT_ATOMS: atom_id res chain seq x y z
N MET A 1 -66.90 29.19 14.60
CA MET A 1 -66.66 27.74 14.46
C MET A 1 -66.56 27.32 13.00
N LEU A 2 -67.58 27.55 12.15
CA LEU A 2 -67.55 27.25 10.71
C LEU A 2 -66.37 27.86 9.95
N LYS A 3 -66.06 29.15 10.18
CA LYS A 3 -64.91 29.83 9.54
C LYS A 3 -63.55 29.21 9.90
N THR A 4 -63.44 28.59 11.07
CA THR A 4 -62.21 27.92 11.52
C THR A 4 -62.08 26.54 10.88
N LEU A 5 -63.19 25.80 10.77
CA LEU A 5 -63.25 24.54 10.04
C LEU A 5 -62.95 24.73 8.55
N GLU A 6 -63.50 25.77 7.93
CA GLU A 6 -63.28 26.05 6.51
C GLU A 6 -61.80 26.39 6.22
N LYS A 7 -61.14 27.09 7.15
CA LYS A 7 -59.71 27.39 7.07
C LYS A 7 -58.87 26.12 7.22
N TYR A 8 -59.22 25.23 8.15
CA TYR A 8 -58.55 23.93 8.31
C TYR A 8 -58.77 23.01 7.10
N GLN A 9 -59.96 23.01 6.50
CA GLN A 9 -60.28 22.23 5.31
C GLN A 9 -59.49 22.72 4.09
N LYS A 10 -59.36 24.05 3.90
CA LYS A 10 -58.54 24.63 2.82
C LYS A 10 -57.04 24.39 3.00
N CYS A 11 -56.53 24.34 4.24
CA CYS A 11 -55.12 24.12 4.51
C CYS A 11 -54.68 22.64 4.51
N ASN A 12 -55.60 21.70 4.78
CA ASN A 12 -55.27 20.27 4.91
C ASN A 12 -55.85 19.39 3.78
N TYR A 13 -56.94 19.85 3.13
CA TYR A 13 -57.63 19.18 2.01
C TYR A 13 -57.82 20.08 0.78
N GLY A 14 -57.21 21.26 0.76
CA GLY A 14 -57.11 22.02 -0.48
C GLY A 14 -56.37 21.17 -1.51
N ALA A 15 -57.00 20.95 -2.66
CA ALA A 15 -56.32 20.33 -3.79
C ALA A 15 -54.98 21.05 -3.97
N PRO A 16 -53.85 20.34 -4.08
CA PRO A 16 -52.58 21.02 -4.31
C PRO A 16 -52.80 21.89 -5.55
N ASP A 17 -52.58 23.20 -5.41
CA ASP A 17 -52.75 24.13 -6.53
C ASP A 17 -52.04 23.52 -7.74
N GLN A 18 -52.66 23.46 -8.92
CA GLN A 18 -52.09 22.78 -10.10
C GLN A 18 -50.64 23.23 -10.37
N THR A 19 -50.31 24.47 -10.03
CA THR A 19 -48.97 25.04 -10.03
C THR A 19 -47.99 24.33 -9.08
N SER A 20 -48.42 23.95 -7.87
CA SER A 20 -47.61 23.22 -6.88
C SER A 20 -47.37 21.75 -7.25
N VAL A 21 -48.36 21.09 -7.86
CA VAL A 21 -48.20 19.73 -8.42
C VAL A 21 -47.26 19.76 -9.60
N SER A 22 -47.46 20.69 -10.53
CA SER A 22 -46.62 20.87 -11.72
C SER A 22 -45.17 21.22 -11.36
N ALA A 23 -44.95 22.07 -10.34
CA ALA A 23 -43.60 22.37 -9.85
C ALA A 23 -42.91 21.15 -9.24
N ARG A 24 -43.66 20.31 -8.52
CA ARG A 24 -43.14 19.06 -7.95
C ARG A 24 -42.79 18.03 -9.03
N GLU A 25 -43.67 17.86 -10.01
CA GLU A 25 -43.43 16.99 -11.18
C GLU A 25 -42.22 17.48 -11.99
N ALA A 26 -42.10 18.79 -12.21
CA ALA A 26 -40.93 19.37 -12.89
C ALA A 26 -39.62 19.14 -12.11
N LEU A 27 -39.66 19.21 -10.78
CA LEU A 27 -38.51 18.90 -9.92
C LEU A 27 -38.13 17.42 -9.99
N GLU A 28 -39.12 16.52 -10.00
CA GLU A 28 -38.91 15.08 -10.11
C GLU A 28 -38.33 14.70 -11.48
N LEU A 29 -38.86 15.27 -12.56
CA LEU A 29 -38.33 15.12 -13.91
C LEU A 29 -36.89 15.64 -14.02
N SER A 30 -36.60 16.80 -13.42
CA SER A 30 -35.24 17.35 -13.34
C SER A 30 -34.29 16.40 -12.60
N SER A 31 -34.71 15.90 -11.44
CA SER A 31 -33.94 14.93 -10.65
C SER A 31 -33.65 13.64 -11.43
N GLN A 32 -34.66 13.10 -12.12
CA GLN A 32 -34.50 11.92 -12.98
C GLN A 32 -33.53 12.19 -14.13
N GLN A 33 -33.61 13.36 -14.76
CA GLN A 33 -32.71 13.75 -15.83
C GLN A 33 -31.26 13.86 -15.35
N GLU A 34 -31.03 14.47 -14.19
CA GLU A 34 -29.69 14.54 -13.58
C GLU A 34 -29.16 13.15 -13.22
N TYR A 35 -30.02 12.25 -12.71
CA TYR A 35 -29.66 10.87 -12.47
C TYR A 35 -29.22 10.16 -13.77
N LEU A 36 -29.96 10.31 -14.86
CA LEU A 36 -29.61 9.70 -16.15
C LEU A 36 -28.28 10.25 -16.70
N LYS A 37 -28.03 11.55 -16.55
CA LYS A 37 -26.73 12.15 -16.90
C LYS A 37 -25.59 11.56 -16.07
N LEU A 38 -25.79 11.41 -14.76
CA LEU A 38 -24.80 10.81 -13.87
C LEU A 38 -24.55 9.34 -14.22
N LYS A 39 -25.63 8.57 -14.47
CA LYS A 39 -25.55 7.17 -14.87
C LYS A 39 -24.75 6.99 -16.17
N ALA A 40 -25.00 7.82 -17.18
CA ALA A 40 -24.24 7.78 -18.43
C ALA A 40 -22.74 8.06 -18.20
N ARG A 41 -22.40 9.01 -17.32
CA ARG A 41 -21.00 9.28 -16.94
C ARG A 41 -20.36 8.09 -16.23
N TYR A 42 -21.09 7.47 -15.30
CA TYR A 42 -20.62 6.29 -14.59
C TYR A 42 -20.38 5.11 -15.53
N GLU A 43 -21.31 4.81 -16.44
CA GLU A 43 -21.16 3.73 -17.41
C GLU A 43 -19.99 3.97 -18.37
N SER A 44 -19.77 5.22 -18.76
CA SER A 44 -18.59 5.61 -19.54
C SER A 44 -17.29 5.36 -18.77
N LEU A 45 -17.23 5.79 -17.50
CA LEU A 45 -16.08 5.57 -16.64
C LEU A 45 -15.81 4.08 -16.41
N GLN A 46 -16.85 3.29 -16.13
CA GLN A 46 -16.76 1.84 -15.95
C GLN A 46 -16.25 1.14 -17.21
N ARG A 47 -16.66 1.61 -18.41
CA ARG A 47 -16.16 1.10 -19.68
C ARG A 47 -14.67 1.39 -19.83
N THR A 48 -14.24 2.61 -19.55
CA THR A 48 -12.81 2.97 -19.58
C THR A 48 -12.00 2.15 -18.59
N GLN A 49 -12.51 1.90 -17.39
CA GLN A 49 -11.85 1.04 -16.40
C GLN A 49 -11.67 -0.39 -16.93
N ARG A 50 -12.71 -0.98 -17.52
CA ARG A 50 -12.62 -2.32 -18.14
C ARG A 50 -11.55 -2.36 -19.22
N HIS A 51 -11.50 -1.37 -20.10
CA HIS A 51 -10.43 -1.28 -21.11
C HIS A 51 -9.03 -1.23 -20.45
N LEU A 52 -8.84 -0.41 -19.41
CA LEU A 52 -7.56 -0.32 -18.67
C LEU A 52 -7.17 -1.65 -18.00
N LEU A 53 -8.15 -2.49 -17.66
CA LEU A 53 -7.95 -3.84 -17.12
C LEU A 53 -7.76 -4.91 -18.20
N GLY A 54 -7.84 -4.53 -19.49
CA GLY A 54 -7.74 -5.45 -20.61
C GLY A 54 -9.04 -6.19 -20.94
N GLU A 55 -10.17 -5.72 -20.41
CA GLU A 55 -11.51 -6.27 -20.64
C GLU A 55 -12.24 -5.48 -21.74
N ASP A 56 -13.18 -6.14 -22.43
CA ASP A 56 -14.06 -5.54 -23.45
C ASP A 56 -13.33 -4.73 -24.53
N LEU A 57 -12.18 -5.23 -24.99
CA LEU A 57 -11.35 -4.56 -26.01
C LEU A 57 -11.89 -4.68 -27.43
N GLY A 58 -12.82 -5.61 -27.69
CA GLY A 58 -13.35 -5.89 -29.04
C GLY A 58 -13.90 -4.68 -29.81
N PRO A 59 -14.56 -3.70 -29.19
CA PRO A 59 -15.03 -2.50 -29.86
C PRO A 59 -13.93 -1.47 -30.22
N LEU A 60 -12.70 -1.60 -29.71
CA LEU A 60 -11.62 -0.65 -29.98
C LEU A 60 -10.97 -0.97 -31.33
N ASN A 61 -10.63 0.08 -32.08
CA ASN A 61 -9.81 -0.06 -33.28
C ASN A 61 -8.30 -0.12 -32.94
N SER A 62 -7.46 -0.42 -33.94
CA SER A 62 -6.01 -0.56 -33.73
C SER A 62 -5.34 0.68 -33.14
N LYS A 63 -5.72 1.88 -33.57
CA LYS A 63 -5.14 3.13 -33.05
C LYS A 63 -5.52 3.38 -31.58
N GLU A 64 -6.76 3.06 -31.22
CA GLU A 64 -7.25 3.16 -29.84
C GLU A 64 -6.53 2.16 -28.94
N LEU A 65 -6.32 0.93 -29.42
CA LEU A 65 -5.63 -0.12 -28.68
C LEU A 65 -4.15 0.22 -28.47
N GLU A 66 -3.46 0.72 -29.50
CA GLU A 66 -2.08 1.20 -29.37
C GLU A 66 -1.97 2.39 -28.41
N SER A 67 -2.97 3.29 -28.40
CA SER A 67 -2.99 4.41 -27.45
C SER A 67 -3.16 3.93 -26.01
N LEU A 68 -4.04 2.95 -25.80
CA LEU A 68 -4.27 2.32 -24.50
C LEU A 68 -3.01 1.60 -24.01
N GLU A 69 -2.35 0.83 -24.88
CA GLU A 69 -1.08 0.16 -24.57
C GLU A 69 0.00 1.16 -24.16
N ARG A 70 0.21 2.24 -24.94
CA ARG A 70 1.18 3.29 -24.59
C ARG A 70 0.87 3.93 -23.24
N GLN A 71 -0.40 4.20 -22.95
CA GLN A 71 -0.82 4.77 -21.67
C GLN A 71 -0.52 3.81 -20.50
N LEU A 72 -0.81 2.51 -20.66
CA LEU A 72 -0.52 1.50 -19.65
C LEU A 72 0.98 1.31 -19.44
N ASP A 73 1.77 1.24 -20.50
CA ASP A 73 3.24 1.11 -20.41
C ASP A 73 3.87 2.31 -19.71
N MET A 74 3.49 3.54 -20.09
CA MET A 74 3.99 4.76 -19.45
C MET A 74 3.65 4.81 -17.95
N SER A 75 2.38 4.55 -17.59
CA SER A 75 1.95 4.57 -16.19
C SER A 75 2.59 3.46 -15.37
N LEU A 76 2.76 2.26 -15.93
CA LEU A 76 3.46 1.15 -15.28
C LEU A 76 4.93 1.48 -15.02
N LYS A 77 5.63 2.06 -16.00
CA LYS A 77 7.01 2.54 -15.83
C LYS A 77 7.10 3.58 -14.73
N GLN A 78 6.17 4.54 -14.68
CA GLN A 78 6.12 5.55 -13.63
C GLN A 78 5.90 4.92 -12.24
N ILE A 79 4.90 4.03 -12.10
CA ILE A 79 4.60 3.35 -10.83
C ILE A 79 5.82 2.55 -10.33
N ARG A 80 6.47 1.80 -11.23
CA ARG A 80 7.69 1.03 -10.89
C ARG A 80 8.84 1.95 -10.47
N SER A 81 9.05 3.05 -11.19
CA SER A 81 10.07 4.04 -10.86
C SER A 81 9.82 4.65 -9.48
N THR A 82 8.60 5.16 -9.24
CA THR A 82 8.21 5.73 -7.94
C THR A 82 8.35 4.73 -6.80
N ARG A 83 7.91 3.48 -6.99
CA ARG A 83 8.05 2.43 -5.98
C ARG A 83 9.51 2.11 -5.68
N THR A 84 10.34 2.02 -6.71
CA THR A 84 11.78 1.75 -6.56
C THR A 84 12.47 2.90 -5.83
N GLN A 85 12.19 4.14 -6.23
CA GLN A 85 12.74 5.32 -5.57
C GLN A 85 12.35 5.35 -4.09
N PHE A 86 11.07 5.14 -3.78
CA PHE A 86 10.59 5.07 -2.40
C PHE A 86 11.33 4.00 -1.58
N MET A 87 11.55 2.81 -2.14
CA MET A 87 12.30 1.74 -1.45
C MET A 87 13.77 2.12 -1.21
N LEU A 88 14.41 2.79 -2.17
CA LEU A 88 15.79 3.28 -2.03
C LEU A 88 15.88 4.37 -0.96
N ASP A 89 14.92 5.30 -0.92
CA ASP A 89 14.84 6.34 0.10
C ASP A 89 14.68 5.71 1.50
N GLN A 90 13.81 4.72 1.65
CA GLN A 90 13.66 3.99 2.91
C GLN A 90 14.95 3.25 3.32
N LEU A 91 15.62 2.60 2.36
CA LEU A 91 16.88 1.91 2.63
C LEU A 91 17.96 2.88 3.10
N THR A 92 18.08 4.05 2.46
CA THR A 92 19.08 5.05 2.83
C THR A 92 18.82 5.65 4.20
N ASP A 93 17.57 5.99 4.53
CA ASP A 93 17.17 6.47 5.86
C ASP A 93 17.49 5.44 6.96
N LEU A 94 17.16 4.16 6.72
CA LEU A 94 17.47 3.09 7.67
C LEU A 94 18.97 2.89 7.86
N ARG A 95 19.77 2.92 6.79
CA ARG A 95 21.25 2.84 6.88
C ARG A 95 21.84 4.02 7.66
N GLN A 96 21.30 5.22 7.48
CA GLN A 96 21.74 6.39 8.23
C GLN A 96 21.42 6.24 9.72
N LYS A 97 20.21 5.76 10.05
CA LYS A 97 19.81 5.47 11.44
C LYS A 97 20.68 4.39 12.08
N GLU A 98 20.94 3.30 11.36
CA GLU A 98 21.84 2.24 11.80
C GLU A 98 23.23 2.80 12.13
N HIS A 99 23.80 3.61 11.22
CA HIS A 99 25.10 4.22 11.41
C HIS A 99 25.14 5.12 12.66
N MET A 100 24.17 6.02 12.82
CA MET A 100 24.08 6.91 13.98
C MET A 100 23.95 6.11 15.30
N LEU A 101 23.12 5.07 15.32
CA LEU A 101 22.95 4.21 16.49
C LEU A 101 24.22 3.42 16.81
N ASN A 102 24.96 2.98 15.79
CA ASN A 102 26.22 2.27 15.98
C ASN A 102 27.28 3.20 16.60
N GLU A 103 27.44 4.42 16.09
CA GLU A 103 28.38 5.41 16.64
C GLU A 103 28.02 5.82 18.07
N ALA A 104 26.72 6.02 18.36
CA ALA A 104 26.25 6.29 19.72
C ALA A 104 26.55 5.10 20.66
N ASN A 105 26.28 3.87 20.24
CA ASN A 105 26.58 2.67 21.03
C ASN A 105 28.09 2.49 21.27
N LYS A 106 28.94 2.73 20.26
CA LYS A 106 30.40 2.72 20.44
C LYS A 106 30.84 3.72 21.49
N THR A 107 30.34 4.96 21.41
CA THR A 107 30.63 6.02 22.38
C THR A 107 30.20 5.63 23.80
N LEU A 108 29.00 5.06 23.95
CA LEU A 108 28.51 4.59 25.25
C LEU A 108 29.35 3.43 25.81
N ARG A 109 29.74 2.46 24.97
CA ARG A 109 30.63 1.37 25.38
C ARG A 109 31.99 1.88 25.84
N GLN A 110 32.57 2.85 25.14
CA GLN A 110 33.82 3.49 25.55
C GLN A 110 33.68 4.18 26.91
N ARG A 111 32.64 4.99 27.10
CA ARG A 111 32.37 5.67 28.39
C ARG A 111 32.12 4.69 29.53
N LEU A 112 31.47 3.56 29.24
CA LEU A 112 31.25 2.51 30.23
C LEU A 112 32.59 1.95 30.74
N VAL A 113 33.49 1.62 29.81
CA VAL A 113 34.84 1.12 30.12
C VAL A 113 35.65 2.18 30.89
N GLU A 114 35.66 3.43 30.42
CA GLU A 114 36.32 4.55 31.12
C GLU A 114 35.75 4.77 32.53
N GLY A 115 34.43 4.72 32.69
CA GLY A 115 33.75 4.86 33.99
C GLY A 115 34.03 3.71 34.95
N TYR A 116 34.19 2.47 34.46
CA TYR A 116 34.66 1.35 35.27
C TYR A 116 36.13 1.51 35.68
N HIS A 117 37.00 1.97 34.78
CA HIS A 117 38.40 2.25 35.11
C HIS A 117 38.52 3.35 36.17
N ILE A 118 37.77 4.45 36.04
CA ILE A 118 37.77 5.54 37.01
C ILE A 118 37.21 5.08 38.37
N ASN A 119 36.11 4.33 38.41
CA ASN A 119 35.58 3.77 39.66
C ASN A 119 36.54 2.75 40.31
N SER A 120 37.21 1.91 39.51
CA SER A 120 38.20 0.96 40.02
C SER A 120 39.43 1.62 40.64
N LEU A 121 39.81 2.82 40.16
CA LEU A 121 40.89 3.62 40.72
C LEU A 121 40.45 4.44 41.95
N GLN A 122 39.16 4.75 42.08
CA GLN A 122 38.62 5.51 43.20
C GLN A 122 38.25 4.63 44.41
N LEU A 123 37.91 3.37 44.18
CA LEU A 123 37.56 2.40 45.23
C LEU A 123 38.78 1.59 45.71
N ASN A 124 39.89 2.26 46.04
CA ASN A 124 40.99 1.62 46.77
C ASN A 124 41.57 2.52 47.87
N PRO A 125 41.06 2.39 49.11
CA PRO A 125 41.82 2.60 50.31
C PRO A 125 42.11 1.24 50.97
N ASN A 126 43.28 0.68 50.65
CA ASN A 126 43.96 -0.45 51.27
C ASN A 126 43.35 -1.86 51.19
N ALA A 127 44.12 -2.71 50.48
CA ALA A 127 44.50 -4.09 50.76
C ALA A 127 43.67 -4.88 51.80
N ASN A 128 42.95 -5.90 51.32
CA ASN A 128 43.16 -7.30 51.70
C ASN A 128 42.45 -8.23 50.70
N ASP A 129 43.25 -9.03 50.02
CA ASP A 129 43.06 -10.42 49.63
C ASP A 129 41.60 -10.93 49.49
N VAL A 130 41.17 -11.25 48.26
CA VAL A 130 40.66 -12.59 47.88
C VAL A 130 40.71 -12.72 46.35
N VAL A 131 41.62 -13.59 45.89
CA VAL A 131 41.63 -14.16 44.54
C VAL A 131 40.44 -15.14 44.43
N TYR A 132 39.49 -14.85 43.55
CA TYR A 132 38.65 -15.90 42.96
C TYR A 132 38.95 -16.03 41.48
N ASP A 133 39.47 -17.20 41.17
CA ASP A 133 39.82 -17.74 39.88
C ASP A 133 38.61 -17.76 38.92
N ARG A 134 38.78 -17.21 37.72
CA ARG A 134 38.12 -17.74 36.51
C ARG A 134 38.91 -17.37 35.26
N GLN A 135 39.45 -18.40 34.65
CA GLN A 135 40.26 -18.45 33.42
C GLN A 135 39.62 -17.75 32.20
N PRO A 136 40.45 -17.34 31.21
CA PRO A 136 39.99 -16.85 29.93
C PRO A 136 39.52 -18.03 29.06
N ALA A 137 38.29 -17.99 28.57
CA ALA A 137 37.86 -18.87 27.49
C ALA A 137 38.09 -18.17 26.16
N GLU A 138 39.11 -18.62 25.43
CA GLU A 138 39.17 -18.46 23.98
C GLU A 138 37.94 -19.13 23.36
N ALA A 139 37.29 -18.43 22.42
CA ALA A 139 36.44 -19.04 21.42
C ALA A 139 36.70 -18.34 20.09
N GLN A 140 37.74 -18.81 19.40
CA GLN A 140 37.74 -18.85 17.94
C GLN A 140 36.55 -19.73 17.52
N GLY A 141 35.66 -19.22 16.67
CA GLY A 141 34.53 -20.01 16.19
C GLY A 141 33.41 -19.20 15.55
N ASP A 142 33.62 -18.88 14.26
CA ASP A 142 32.66 -19.16 13.18
C ASP A 142 31.49 -18.21 12.85
N GLY A 143 31.28 -18.03 11.53
CA GLY A 143 30.09 -17.49 10.86
C GLY A 143 30.07 -15.97 10.58
N LEU A 144 30.68 -15.41 9.52
CA LEU A 144 30.41 -15.63 8.09
C LEU A 144 28.94 -15.67 7.65
N ILE A 145 28.03 -15.03 8.39
CA ILE A 145 26.65 -14.80 7.92
C ILE A 145 26.40 -13.29 8.03
N PHE A 146 26.77 -12.48 7.04
CA PHE A 146 25.79 -12.03 6.03
C PHE A 146 26.48 -11.34 4.82
N HIS A 147 27.51 -11.96 4.25
CA HIS A 147 28.17 -11.48 3.02
C HIS A 147 27.67 -12.24 1.77
N SER A 148 26.36 -12.31 1.50
CA SER A 148 25.93 -12.83 0.18
C SER A 148 24.50 -12.55 -0.29
N LEU A 149 23.81 -11.48 0.13
CA LEU A 149 22.47 -11.17 -0.42
C LEU A 149 22.39 -9.80 -1.08
N CYS A 150 23.44 -9.41 -1.81
CA CYS A 150 23.38 -8.28 -2.72
C CYS A 150 23.65 -8.73 -4.15
N GLU A 151 22.66 -9.41 -4.74
CA GLU A 151 22.51 -9.57 -6.19
C GLU A 151 21.00 -9.74 -6.46
N PRO A 152 20.31 -8.74 -7.04
CA PRO A 152 19.02 -8.98 -7.66
C PRO A 152 19.25 -9.17 -9.17
N THR A 153 19.90 -10.27 -9.57
CA THR A 153 19.87 -10.66 -10.98
C THR A 153 18.54 -11.38 -11.23
N LEU A 154 17.58 -10.64 -11.78
CA LEU A 154 16.31 -11.14 -12.30
C LEU A 154 16.58 -12.16 -13.42
N GLN A 155 16.63 -13.45 -13.09
CA GLN A 155 16.49 -14.52 -14.09
C GLN A 155 15.01 -14.67 -14.44
N ILE A 156 14.53 -13.80 -15.33
CA ILE A 156 13.34 -14.10 -16.12
C ILE A 156 13.75 -15.21 -17.11
N GLY A 157 13.16 -16.39 -16.90
CA GLY A 157 12.91 -17.45 -17.89
C GLY A 157 14.06 -17.87 -18.80
N TYR A 158 14.76 -18.94 -18.44
CA TYR A 158 15.27 -19.94 -19.38
C TYR A 158 15.39 -21.27 -18.65
N GLN A 159 14.43 -22.16 -18.88
CA GLN A 159 14.52 -23.57 -18.53
C GLN A 159 14.85 -24.30 -19.83
N PRO A 160 16.01 -24.99 -19.95
CA PRO A 160 16.32 -25.72 -21.16
C PRO A 160 15.42 -26.95 -21.23
N ASP A 161 14.88 -27.19 -22.43
CA ASP A 161 14.02 -28.31 -22.78
C ASP A 161 14.54 -29.64 -22.25
N HIS A 162 13.70 -30.34 -21.51
CA HIS A 162 13.71 -31.78 -21.47
C HIS A 162 12.32 -32.28 -21.79
N ASP A 163 12.19 -32.84 -23.00
CA ASP A 163 11.03 -33.55 -23.49
C ASP A 163 10.58 -34.68 -22.53
N ILE A 164 9.28 -34.96 -22.61
CA ILE A 164 8.59 -36.26 -22.51
C ILE A 164 7.49 -36.35 -21.43
N ALA A 165 6.29 -36.67 -21.94
CA ALA A 165 5.14 -37.38 -21.34
C ALA A 165 3.98 -36.57 -20.72
N VAL A 166 2.97 -36.36 -21.58
CA VAL A 166 1.52 -36.51 -21.40
C VAL A 166 1.04 -37.02 -20.02
N ALA A 167 0.22 -36.23 -19.33
CA ALA A 167 -0.97 -36.72 -18.61
C ALA A 167 -1.96 -35.57 -18.30
N THR A 168 -3.20 -35.80 -18.68
CA THR A 168 -4.43 -35.03 -18.42
C THR A 168 -4.82 -34.98 -16.93
N GLY A 169 -5.38 -33.86 -16.45
CA GLY A 169 -6.16 -33.82 -15.21
C GLY A 169 -6.39 -32.42 -14.64
N ALA A 170 -7.65 -32.00 -14.57
CA ALA A 170 -8.12 -30.67 -14.14
C ALA A 170 -8.13 -30.45 -12.61
N ALA A 171 -7.89 -29.21 -12.18
CA ALA A 171 -8.42 -28.54 -10.96
C ALA A 171 -7.90 -27.08 -11.00
N GLY A 172 -8.69 -26.03 -11.20
CA GLY A 172 -9.71 -25.44 -10.33
C GLY A 172 -9.44 -23.91 -10.26
N PRO A 173 -10.43 -23.02 -10.13
CA PRO A 173 -10.22 -21.58 -10.26
C PRO A 173 -9.65 -20.98 -8.97
N SER A 174 -8.49 -20.32 -9.07
CA SER A 174 -7.87 -19.61 -7.95
C SER A 174 -8.68 -18.35 -7.62
N LEU A 175 -9.31 -18.38 -6.44
CA LEU A 175 -10.08 -17.30 -5.85
C LEU A 175 -9.20 -16.09 -5.51
N ASN A 176 -9.65 -14.90 -5.94
CA ASN A 176 -9.52 -13.60 -5.27
C ASN A 176 -8.24 -13.30 -4.46
N ASN A 177 -7.24 -12.72 -5.11
CA ASN A 177 -6.22 -11.91 -4.43
C ASN A 177 -6.66 -10.45 -4.36
N TYR A 178 -7.55 -10.11 -3.42
CA TYR A 178 -7.68 -8.73 -2.97
C TYR A 178 -6.54 -8.44 -1.98
N MET A 179 -5.58 -7.59 -2.37
CA MET A 179 -4.66 -6.98 -1.40
C MET A 179 -5.45 -6.00 -0.52
N PRO A 180 -5.31 -6.04 0.82
CA PRO A 180 -5.86 -4.98 1.64
C PRO A 180 -5.04 -3.70 1.42
N GLY A 181 -5.76 -2.59 1.25
CA GLY A 181 -5.18 -1.28 1.01
C GLY A 181 -4.27 -0.84 2.15
N TRP A 182 -3.07 -0.41 1.80
CA TRP A 182 -2.23 0.39 2.67
C TRP A 182 -2.75 1.83 2.61
N LEU A 183 -3.30 2.32 3.71
CA LEU A 183 -3.42 3.74 3.99
C LEU A 183 -2.90 3.99 5.41
N PRO A 184 -2.33 5.18 5.64
CA PRO A 184 -1.47 5.50 6.78
C PRO A 184 -2.21 5.63 8.11
#